data_AF-A0A2T6D8K1-F1
#
_entry.id   AF-A0A2T6D8K1-F1
#
_cell.length_a   1.000
_cell.length_b   1.000
_cell.length_c   1.000
_cell.angle_alpha   90.00
_cell.angle_beta   90.00
_cell.angle_gamma   90.00
#
_symmetry.space_group_name_H-M   'P 1'
#
loop_
_entity.id
_entity.type
_entity.pdbx_description
1 polymer ?
#
loop_
_entity_poly.entity_id
_entity_poly.type
_entity_poly.pdbx_seq_one_letter_code
_entity_poly.pdbx_strand_id
1 'polypeptide(L)'
;MVRRRGMCFGGIAECYIKNNRAIPLPGALLRSSFGAAFSLFPTLPDMKTYFSYRPDAFCSERSDEFRMSRGRDAFTLLEVLVTVLTVALLATLVIPAFSRAQASMQSARCLSNLRQLQQANMAYAASHDGAFVPVFINGASSASEGRVLWTGNADFLSQLGISRAVSSTSDLMKAWPRQMLCPRATIDGGRIDRCYAYNRTGLSALYSKPGASAVVRTAEIARPSRVIAFIDAVNWMMDYDTPLGDYKGEETQSNTVALRHGGRANAVFFDGHAEQLSAERVTDEAELWRIKY
;
A
#
# COMPACT_ATOMS: atom_id res chain seq x y z
N MET A 1 12.58 -35.40 41.07
CA MET A 1 12.42 -33.93 40.90
C MET A 1 11.93 -33.69 39.48
N VAL A 2 10.65 -33.35 39.27
CA VAL A 2 9.99 -33.33 37.94
C VAL A 2 9.96 -31.91 37.37
N ARG A 3 10.85 -31.57 36.42
CA ARG A 3 10.82 -30.26 35.74
C ARG A 3 9.63 -30.22 34.77
N ARG A 4 8.74 -29.23 34.90
CA ARG A 4 7.71 -28.90 33.90
C ARG A 4 7.87 -27.43 33.49
N ARG A 5 7.81 -27.15 32.19
CA ARG A 5 7.72 -25.79 31.64
C ARG A 5 6.27 -25.34 31.67
N GLY A 6 5.99 -24.17 32.27
CA GLY A 6 4.68 -23.51 32.24
C GLY A 6 4.81 -22.13 31.60
N MET A 7 3.82 -21.73 30.79
CA MET A 7 3.75 -20.40 30.19
C MET A 7 2.97 -19.45 31.11
N CYS A 8 3.59 -18.32 31.48
CA CYS A 8 2.90 -17.16 32.03
C CYS A 8 2.81 -16.07 30.96
N PHE A 9 1.70 -15.32 30.94
CA PHE A 9 1.49 -14.23 29.97
C PHE A 9 2.62 -13.20 30.07
N GLY A 10 3.44 -13.10 29.02
CA GLY A 10 4.53 -12.12 28.89
C GLY A 10 5.95 -12.68 28.77
N GLY A 11 6.18 -14.00 28.85
CA GLY A 11 7.50 -14.61 28.59
C GLY A 11 7.69 -16.01 29.22
N ILE A 12 8.59 -16.82 28.67
CA ILE A 12 8.90 -18.17 29.17
C ILE A 12 9.90 -18.05 30.33
N ALA A 13 9.45 -18.32 31.56
CA ALA A 13 10.34 -18.47 32.73
C ALA A 13 10.33 -19.93 33.20
N GLU A 14 11.52 -20.52 33.43
CA GLU A 14 11.63 -21.85 34.03
C GLU A 14 11.40 -21.75 35.56
N CYS A 15 10.26 -22.28 36.02
CA CYS A 15 9.96 -22.45 37.45
C CYS A 15 9.99 -23.94 37.83
N TYR A 16 10.22 -24.23 39.12
CA TYR A 16 10.02 -25.57 39.68
C TYR A 16 9.05 -25.53 40.87
N ILE A 17 8.27 -26.59 41.04
CA ILE A 17 7.22 -26.69 42.09
C ILE A 17 7.73 -27.51 43.28
N LYS A 18 7.68 -26.93 44.49
CA LYS A 18 7.94 -27.63 45.76
C LYS A 18 6.81 -27.30 46.74
N ASN A 19 6.20 -28.33 47.35
CA ASN A 19 5.05 -28.19 48.28
C ASN A 19 3.90 -27.30 47.73
N ASN A 20 3.44 -27.58 46.51
CA ASN A 20 2.34 -26.87 45.83
C ASN A 20 2.52 -25.34 45.69
N ARG A 21 3.75 -24.83 45.81
CA ARG A 21 4.09 -23.43 45.50
C ARG A 21 5.10 -23.37 44.35
N ALA A 22 4.87 -22.47 43.40
CA ALA A 22 5.81 -22.17 42.33
C ALA A 22 6.93 -21.26 42.86
N ILE A 23 8.19 -21.69 42.72
CA ILE A 23 9.35 -20.91 43.19
C ILE A 23 10.24 -20.59 41.97
N PRO A 24 10.55 -19.31 41.71
CA PRO A 24 11.48 -18.93 40.64
C PRO A 24 12.92 -19.33 41.00
N LEU A 25 13.68 -19.82 40.01
CA LEU A 25 15.09 -20.19 40.22
C LEU A 25 15.97 -18.93 40.39
N PRO A 26 16.88 -18.90 41.39
CA PRO A 26 17.83 -17.80 41.52
C PRO A 26 18.89 -17.89 40.41
N GLY A 27 18.99 -16.87 39.56
CA GLY A 27 20.06 -16.73 38.55
C GLY A 27 19.63 -16.60 37.09
N ALA A 28 18.33 -16.56 36.75
CA ALA A 28 17.89 -16.29 35.39
C ALA A 28 18.03 -14.79 35.05
N LEU A 29 19.19 -14.41 34.50
CA LEU A 29 19.43 -13.09 33.92
C LEU A 29 18.53 -12.87 32.70
N LEU A 30 17.59 -11.93 32.82
CA LEU A 30 16.86 -11.36 31.69
C LEU A 30 17.86 -10.61 30.80
N ARG A 31 18.21 -11.17 29.64
CA ARG A 31 18.79 -10.40 28.54
C ARG A 31 17.66 -9.60 27.88
N SER A 32 17.54 -8.32 28.25
CA SER A 32 16.74 -7.36 27.51
C SER A 32 17.55 -6.84 26.32
N SER A 33 17.13 -7.16 25.11
CA SER A 33 17.61 -6.49 23.89
C SER A 33 16.41 -5.94 23.14
N PHE A 34 15.88 -4.79 23.58
CA PHE A 34 15.13 -3.87 22.72
C PHE A 34 15.25 -2.46 23.30
N GLY A 35 16.06 -1.65 22.63
CA GLY A 35 16.28 -0.25 22.96
C GLY A 35 15.20 0.64 22.33
N ALA A 36 14.78 1.62 23.12
CA ALA A 36 14.31 2.96 22.76
C ALA A 36 13.23 3.11 21.66
N ALA A 37 12.00 3.40 22.09
CA ALA A 37 11.29 4.64 21.74
C ALA A 37 9.84 4.57 22.23
N PHE A 38 9.57 4.98 23.48
CA PHE A 38 8.21 5.34 23.90
C PHE A 38 8.28 6.31 25.08
N SER A 39 8.57 7.56 24.78
CA SER A 39 8.34 8.69 25.69
C SER A 39 7.38 9.62 24.97
N LEU A 40 6.08 9.52 25.29
CA LEU A 40 5.04 10.55 25.15
C LEU A 40 3.65 9.92 25.37
N PHE A 41 3.35 9.52 26.61
CA PHE A 41 1.96 9.46 27.09
C PHE A 41 1.92 9.91 28.57
N PRO A 42 0.86 10.62 28.98
CA PRO A 42 0.84 11.42 30.19
C PRO A 42 0.63 10.56 31.45
N THR A 43 1.16 11.08 32.55
CA THR A 43 1.12 10.55 33.92
C THR A 43 -0.30 10.28 34.41
N LEU A 44 -0.61 9.02 34.74
CA LEU A 44 -1.75 8.63 35.57
C LEU A 44 -1.30 8.35 37.02
N PRO A 45 -2.16 8.57 38.02
CA PRO A 45 -1.77 8.62 39.43
C PRO A 45 -1.56 7.24 40.04
N ASP A 46 -0.76 7.25 41.10
CA ASP A 46 -0.35 6.16 41.99
C ASP A 46 -1.52 5.29 42.47
N MET A 47 -1.62 4.05 41.96
CA MET A 47 -2.61 3.05 42.35
C MET A 47 -1.99 2.06 43.36
N LYS A 48 -1.49 2.58 44.47
CA LYS A 48 -1.15 1.80 45.67
C LYS A 48 -2.30 1.83 46.67
N THR A 49 -3.37 1.10 46.40
CA THR A 49 -4.23 0.47 47.41
C THR A 49 -5.36 -0.27 46.72
N TYR A 50 -5.83 -1.34 47.35
CA TYR A 50 -6.78 -2.35 46.87
C TYR A 50 -6.16 -3.55 46.15
N PHE A 51 -5.59 -4.47 46.94
CA PHE A 51 -6.01 -5.87 46.84
C PHE A 51 -5.78 -6.56 48.19
N SER A 52 -6.80 -6.48 49.06
CA SER A 52 -6.91 -7.35 50.22
C SER A 52 -7.25 -8.76 49.74
N TYR A 53 -6.29 -9.68 49.87
CA TYR A 53 -6.48 -11.10 49.62
C TYR A 53 -7.33 -11.70 50.76
N ARG A 54 -8.57 -12.10 50.46
CA ARG A 54 -9.32 -13.05 51.30
C ARG A 54 -9.16 -14.44 50.68
N PRO A 55 -8.50 -15.41 51.34
CA PRO A 55 -8.83 -16.80 51.10
C PRO A 55 -10.23 -17.04 51.70
N ASP A 56 -10.87 -18.16 51.37
CA ASP A 56 -12.17 -18.59 51.92
C ASP A 56 -13.39 -18.18 51.08
N ALA A 57 -13.58 -18.85 49.94
CA ALA A 57 -14.92 -19.12 49.42
C ALA A 57 -14.91 -20.36 48.49
N PHE A 58 -15.06 -21.53 49.10
CA PHE A 58 -16.02 -22.56 48.68
C PHE A 58 -15.99 -22.99 47.19
N CYS A 59 -15.13 -23.97 46.85
CA CYS A 59 -15.41 -24.84 45.70
C CYS A 59 -16.58 -25.76 46.06
N SER A 60 -17.82 -25.36 45.73
CA SER A 60 -18.91 -26.33 45.66
C SER A 60 -18.75 -27.10 44.35
N GLU A 61 -18.52 -28.40 44.44
CA GLU A 61 -18.68 -29.32 43.31
C GLU A 61 -20.16 -29.30 42.89
N ARG A 62 -20.52 -28.39 41.98
CA ARG A 62 -21.78 -28.46 41.28
C ARG A 62 -21.60 -29.50 40.17
N SER A 63 -22.06 -30.71 40.45
CA SER A 63 -22.35 -31.70 39.42
C SER A 63 -23.46 -31.15 38.53
N ASP A 64 -23.08 -30.46 37.45
CA ASP A 64 -24.00 -30.17 36.36
C ASP A 64 -24.38 -31.49 35.71
N GLU A 65 -25.49 -32.05 36.20
CA GLU A 65 -26.19 -33.18 35.63
C GLU A 65 -26.67 -32.74 34.24
N PHE A 66 -25.86 -33.02 33.22
CA PHE A 66 -26.17 -32.74 31.82
C PHE A 66 -27.37 -33.62 31.42
N ARG A 67 -28.60 -33.12 31.69
CA ARG A 67 -29.83 -33.75 31.22
C ARG A 67 -29.76 -33.81 29.69
N MET A 68 -29.45 -34.99 29.17
CA MET A 68 -29.54 -35.31 27.75
C MET A 68 -31.00 -35.16 27.32
N SER A 69 -31.34 -34.01 26.74
CA SER A 69 -32.53 -33.89 25.91
C SER A 69 -32.36 -34.86 24.74
N ARG A 70 -33.08 -35.98 24.78
CA ARG A 70 -33.18 -36.93 23.66
C ARG A 70 -33.89 -36.23 22.52
N GLY A 71 -33.14 -36.01 21.44
CA GLY A 71 -33.59 -35.31 20.24
C GLY A 71 -32.49 -34.46 19.61
N ARG A 72 -31.25 -34.95 19.61
CA ARG A 72 -30.16 -34.30 18.88
C ARG A 72 -29.47 -35.37 18.04
N ASP A 73 -29.65 -35.27 16.74
CA ASP A 73 -28.93 -36.06 15.75
C ASP A 73 -27.43 -35.86 15.98
N ALA A 74 -26.76 -36.91 16.45
CA ALA A 74 -25.33 -36.89 16.63
C ALA A 74 -24.66 -37.15 15.27
N PHE A 75 -23.84 -36.19 14.81
CA PHE A 75 -23.09 -36.33 13.57
C PHE A 75 -22.24 -37.59 13.58
N THR A 76 -22.34 -38.36 12.50
CA THR A 76 -21.49 -39.55 12.33
C THR A 76 -20.05 -39.13 12.00
N LEU A 77 -19.06 -39.92 12.45
CA LEU A 77 -17.66 -39.70 12.06
C LEU A 77 -17.48 -39.70 10.54
N LEU A 78 -18.30 -40.49 9.83
CA LEU A 78 -18.29 -40.58 8.38
C LEU A 78 -18.78 -39.28 7.71
N GLU A 79 -19.83 -38.63 8.23
CA GLU A 79 -20.31 -37.35 7.70
C GLU A 79 -19.25 -36.26 7.80
N VAL A 80 -18.59 -36.16 8.95
CA VAL A 80 -17.53 -35.17 9.13
C VAL A 80 -16.35 -35.51 8.23
N LEU A 81 -15.98 -36.79 8.11
CA LEU A 81 -14.88 -37.26 7.27
C LEU A 81 -15.12 -36.96 5.78
N VAL A 82 -16.27 -37.35 5.21
CA VAL A 82 -16.57 -37.11 3.79
C VAL A 82 -16.68 -35.62 3.48
N THR A 83 -17.17 -34.83 4.44
CA THR A 83 -17.29 -33.37 4.28
C THR A 83 -15.93 -32.71 4.21
N VAL A 84 -15.01 -33.02 5.12
CA VAL A 84 -13.66 -32.43 5.06
C VAL A 84 -12.88 -32.93 3.83
N LEU A 85 -13.10 -34.17 3.39
CA LEU A 85 -12.51 -34.71 2.17
C LEU A 85 -12.98 -33.97 0.92
N THR A 86 -14.29 -33.73 0.80
CA THR A 86 -14.87 -33.02 -0.35
C THR A 86 -14.48 -31.54 -0.34
N VAL A 87 -14.49 -30.86 0.82
CA VAL A 87 -14.02 -29.46 0.93
C VAL A 87 -12.53 -29.35 0.60
N ALA A 88 -11.69 -30.28 1.06
CA ALA A 88 -10.27 -30.29 0.72
C ALA A 88 -10.05 -30.44 -0.78
N LEU A 89 -10.77 -31.37 -1.43
CA LEU A 89 -10.71 -31.56 -2.88
C LEU A 89 -11.08 -30.27 -3.64
N LEU A 90 -12.20 -29.64 -3.28
CA LEU A 90 -12.65 -28.41 -3.93
C LEU A 90 -11.68 -27.24 -3.68
N ALA A 91 -11.17 -27.10 -2.46
CA ALA A 91 -10.22 -26.06 -2.11
C ALA A 91 -8.95 -26.12 -2.99
N THR A 92 -8.44 -27.33 -3.27
CA THR A 92 -7.25 -27.47 -4.13
C THR A 92 -7.45 -26.95 -5.56
N LEU A 93 -8.66 -27.04 -6.10
CA LEU A 93 -8.98 -26.54 -7.45
C LEU A 93 -9.23 -25.04 -7.46
N VAL A 94 -9.79 -24.49 -6.37
CA VAL A 94 -10.19 -23.07 -6.29
C VAL A 94 -9.01 -22.14 -6.02
N ILE A 95 -8.05 -22.52 -5.17
CA ILE A 95 -6.91 -21.67 -4.79
C ILE A 95 -6.14 -21.09 -6.00
N PRO A 96 -5.71 -21.87 -7.01
CA PRO A 96 -4.97 -21.33 -8.15
C PRO A 96 -5.84 -20.46 -9.08
N ALA A 97 -7.14 -20.74 -9.19
CA ALA A 97 -8.05 -19.91 -9.97
C ALA A 97 -8.29 -18.56 -9.29
N PHE A 98 -8.43 -18.55 -7.97
CA PHE A 98 -8.63 -17.35 -7.17
C PHE A 98 -7.44 -16.39 -7.24
N SER A 99 -6.21 -16.89 -7.21
CA SER A 99 -5.01 -16.03 -7.30
C SER A 99 -4.92 -15.28 -8.63
N ARG A 100 -5.26 -15.94 -9.75
CA ARG A 100 -5.32 -15.30 -11.08
C ARG A 100 -6.44 -14.26 -11.16
N ALA A 101 -7.62 -14.58 -10.62
CA ALA A 101 -8.73 -13.64 -10.56
C ALA A 101 -8.37 -12.39 -9.74
N GLN A 102 -7.71 -12.57 -8.59
CA GLN A 102 -7.24 -11.47 -7.76
C GLN A 102 -6.21 -10.59 -8.48
N ALA A 103 -5.26 -11.18 -9.21
CA ALA A 103 -4.29 -10.43 -10.01
C ALA A 103 -4.96 -9.59 -11.12
N SER A 104 -5.98 -10.15 -11.79
CA SER A 104 -6.79 -9.42 -12.77
C SER A 104 -7.56 -8.26 -12.14
N MET A 105 -8.21 -8.47 -10.99
CA MET A 105 -8.89 -7.42 -10.23
C MET A 105 -7.95 -6.29 -9.81
N GLN A 106 -6.74 -6.63 -9.36
CA GLN A 106 -5.72 -5.66 -8.99
C GLN A 106 -5.28 -4.81 -10.20
N SER A 107 -5.12 -5.45 -11.38
CA SER A 107 -4.84 -4.72 -12.63
C SER A 107 -5.98 -3.81 -13.04
N ALA A 108 -7.23 -4.30 -12.99
CA ALA A 108 -8.42 -3.51 -13.33
C ALA A 108 -8.58 -2.27 -12.42
N ARG A 109 -8.31 -2.42 -11.11
CA ARG A 109 -8.28 -1.28 -10.16
C ARG A 109 -7.20 -0.28 -10.53
N CYS A 110 -6.00 -0.76 -10.81
CA CYS A 110 -4.87 0.08 -11.21
C CYS A 110 -5.18 0.90 -12.48
N LEU A 111 -5.73 0.23 -13.50
CA LEU A 111 -6.17 0.86 -14.75
C LEU A 111 -7.30 1.89 -14.51
N SER A 112 -8.24 1.59 -13.61
CA SER A 112 -9.29 2.53 -13.20
C SER A 112 -8.74 3.76 -12.49
N ASN A 113 -7.68 3.60 -11.69
CA ASN A 113 -7.02 4.73 -11.03
C ASN A 113 -6.32 5.63 -12.04
N LEU A 114 -5.59 5.06 -13.00
CA LEU A 114 -4.98 5.81 -14.10
C LEU A 114 -6.03 6.59 -14.92
N ARG A 115 -7.17 5.97 -15.23
CA ARG A 115 -8.29 6.68 -15.89
C ARG A 115 -8.80 7.86 -15.06
N GLN A 116 -8.95 7.69 -13.75
CA GLN A 116 -9.34 8.80 -12.85
C GLN A 116 -8.31 9.93 -12.85
N LEU A 117 -7.01 9.61 -12.86
CA LEU A 117 -5.94 10.61 -12.98
C LEU A 117 -6.05 11.39 -14.28
N GLN A 118 -6.27 10.72 -15.41
CA GLN A 118 -6.40 11.40 -16.70
C GLN A 118 -7.70 12.21 -16.81
N GLN A 119 -8.81 11.72 -16.25
CA GLN A 119 -10.06 12.49 -16.18
C GLN A 119 -9.87 13.77 -15.37
N ALA A 120 -9.21 13.69 -14.21
CA ALA A 120 -8.85 14.87 -13.43
C ALA A 120 -7.92 15.81 -14.19
N ASN A 121 -7.01 15.27 -15.01
CA ASN A 121 -6.11 16.06 -15.83
C ASN A 121 -6.86 16.82 -16.93
N MET A 122 -7.85 16.18 -17.57
CA MET A 122 -8.73 16.84 -18.53
C MET A 122 -9.61 17.92 -17.86
N ALA A 123 -10.14 17.64 -16.66
CA ALA A 123 -10.89 18.61 -15.88
C ALA A 123 -10.01 19.81 -15.47
N TYR A 124 -8.76 19.55 -15.07
CA TYR A 124 -7.77 20.59 -14.80
C TYR A 124 -7.52 21.45 -16.04
N ALA A 125 -7.33 20.84 -17.22
CA ALA A 125 -7.15 21.57 -18.46
C ALA A 125 -8.36 22.45 -18.82
N ALA A 126 -9.58 22.01 -18.52
CA ALA A 126 -10.78 22.80 -18.75
C ALA A 126 -10.80 24.09 -17.91
N SER A 127 -10.17 24.11 -16.73
CA SER A 127 -10.09 25.29 -15.86
C SER A 127 -8.78 26.10 -16.01
N HIS A 128 -7.85 25.66 -16.88
CA HIS A 128 -6.52 26.27 -17.06
C HIS A 128 -6.21 26.53 -18.54
N ASP A 129 -7.12 27.11 -19.31
CA ASP A 129 -6.91 27.46 -20.73
C ASP A 129 -6.39 26.31 -21.61
N GLY A 130 -6.91 25.10 -21.37
CA GLY A 130 -6.53 23.89 -22.07
C GLY A 130 -5.16 23.31 -21.67
N ALA A 131 -4.50 23.86 -20.65
CA ALA A 131 -3.23 23.37 -20.10
C ALA A 131 -3.43 22.18 -19.16
N PHE A 132 -2.81 21.05 -19.46
CA PHE A 132 -2.72 19.95 -18.50
C PHE A 132 -1.88 20.33 -17.28
N VAL A 133 -2.06 19.57 -16.18
CA VAL A 133 -1.26 19.80 -14.97
C VAL A 133 0.22 19.64 -15.31
N PRO A 134 1.10 20.56 -14.88
CA PRO A 134 2.52 20.39 -15.12
C PRO A 134 3.05 19.23 -14.28
N VAL A 135 4.00 18.47 -14.84
CA VAL A 135 4.65 17.34 -14.14
C VAL A 135 5.31 17.84 -12.85
N PHE A 136 5.94 19.01 -12.91
CA PHE A 136 6.35 19.78 -11.75
C PHE A 136 6.53 21.28 -12.07
N ILE A 137 6.69 22.07 -11.03
CA ILE A 137 7.07 23.49 -11.09
C ILE A 137 8.35 23.63 -10.26
N ASN A 138 9.40 24.21 -10.84
CA ASN A 138 10.62 24.54 -10.09
C ASN A 138 10.37 25.69 -9.12
N GLY A 139 10.98 25.65 -7.93
CA GLY A 139 10.97 26.78 -6.99
C GLY A 139 11.59 28.05 -7.59
N ALA A 140 11.19 29.22 -7.10
CA ALA A 140 11.40 30.47 -7.83
C ALA A 140 12.81 31.07 -7.68
N SER A 141 13.64 30.65 -6.70
CA SER A 141 15.09 30.98 -6.62
C SER A 141 15.76 30.68 -5.28
N SER A 142 15.03 30.35 -4.21
CA SER A 142 15.64 30.01 -2.92
C SER A 142 15.72 28.49 -2.73
N ALA A 143 16.83 27.98 -2.19
CA ALA A 143 17.00 26.55 -1.88
C ALA A 143 15.92 26.00 -0.91
N SER A 144 15.13 26.88 -0.29
CA SER A 144 13.98 26.56 0.57
C SER A 144 12.66 26.34 -0.17
N GLU A 145 12.50 26.81 -1.40
CA GLU A 145 11.30 26.57 -2.21
C GLU A 145 11.47 25.27 -3.01
N GLY A 146 10.94 24.17 -2.46
CA GLY A 146 10.95 22.86 -3.11
C GLY A 146 10.14 22.83 -4.41
N ARG A 147 10.32 21.77 -5.21
CA ARG A 147 9.50 21.53 -6.41
C ARG A 147 8.05 21.24 -6.00
N VAL A 148 7.10 21.82 -6.73
CA VAL A 148 5.68 21.40 -6.65
C VAL A 148 5.46 20.34 -7.71
N LEU A 149 5.16 19.12 -7.31
CA LEU A 149 4.91 17.98 -8.20
C LEU A 149 3.43 17.90 -8.57
N TRP A 150 3.07 17.26 -9.69
CA TRP A 150 1.67 17.00 -10.05
C TRP A 150 0.88 16.27 -8.94
N THR A 151 1.56 15.38 -8.21
CA THR A 151 1.00 14.63 -7.07
C THR A 151 0.66 15.51 -5.85
N GLY A 152 1.20 16.72 -5.80
CA GLY A 152 0.97 17.70 -4.73
C GLY A 152 0.34 19.00 -5.22
N ASN A 153 -0.06 19.09 -6.49
CA ASN A 153 -0.71 20.27 -7.04
C ASN A 153 -2.14 20.37 -6.49
N ALA A 154 -2.44 21.42 -5.72
CA ALA A 154 -3.70 21.57 -5.01
C ALA A 154 -4.91 21.61 -5.94
N ASP A 155 -4.80 22.32 -7.06
CA ASP A 155 -5.88 22.45 -8.04
C ASP A 155 -6.15 21.12 -8.74
N PHE A 156 -5.11 20.36 -9.10
CA PHE A 156 -5.26 19.00 -9.65
C PHE A 156 -5.89 18.03 -8.64
N LEU A 157 -5.44 18.07 -7.38
CA LEU A 157 -6.02 17.26 -6.30
C LEU A 157 -7.50 17.61 -6.06
N SER A 158 -7.88 18.89 -6.22
CA SER A 158 -9.27 19.32 -6.10
C SER A 158 -10.17 18.69 -7.17
N GLN A 159 -9.66 18.46 -8.39
CA GLN A 159 -10.40 17.76 -9.45
C GLN A 159 -10.69 16.29 -9.11
N LEU A 160 -9.88 15.70 -8.23
CA LEU A 160 -10.08 14.34 -7.70
C LEU A 160 -10.94 14.32 -6.42
N GLY A 161 -11.47 15.46 -5.98
CA GLY A 161 -12.21 15.59 -4.73
C GLY A 161 -11.32 15.42 -3.48
N ILE A 162 -10.00 15.59 -3.61
CA ILE A 162 -9.05 15.49 -2.51
C ILE A 162 -8.81 16.89 -1.93
N SER A 163 -9.60 17.31 -0.95
CA SER A 163 -9.42 18.57 -0.23
C SER A 163 -8.53 18.38 1.01
N ARG A 164 -7.47 19.20 1.19
CA ARG A 164 -6.59 19.09 2.38
C ARG A 164 -6.09 20.43 2.91
N ALA A 165 -5.98 20.53 4.24
CA ALA A 165 -5.08 21.45 4.93
C ALA A 165 -3.68 20.85 4.91
N VAL A 166 -2.71 21.54 4.33
CA VAL A 166 -1.38 21.01 4.05
C VAL A 166 -0.34 21.82 4.82
N SER A 167 0.40 21.15 5.68
CA SER A 167 1.49 21.73 6.49
C SER A 167 2.87 21.58 5.84
N SER A 168 3.07 20.64 4.91
CA SER A 168 4.34 20.43 4.21
C SER A 168 4.19 19.60 2.91
N THR A 169 5.15 19.72 1.99
CA THR A 169 5.21 18.96 0.73
C THR A 169 5.41 17.45 0.93
N SER A 170 6.03 17.02 2.03
CA SER A 170 6.18 15.60 2.38
C SER A 170 4.86 14.97 2.84
N ASP A 171 3.97 15.75 3.46
CA ASP A 171 2.65 15.26 3.88
C ASP A 171 1.72 15.06 2.68
N LEU A 172 1.92 15.83 1.59
CA LEU A 172 1.19 15.69 0.32
C LEU A 172 1.42 14.36 -0.37
N MET A 173 2.63 13.79 -0.29
CA MET A 173 2.90 12.52 -0.96
C MET A 173 2.31 11.31 -0.23
N LYS A 174 2.08 11.45 1.09
CA LYS A 174 1.40 10.45 1.94
C LYS A 174 -0.12 10.66 1.99
N ALA A 175 -0.61 11.73 1.37
CA ALA A 175 -1.99 12.19 1.49
C ALA A 175 -2.99 11.43 0.63
N TRP A 176 -2.51 10.68 -0.36
CA TRP A 176 -3.35 10.03 -1.36
C TRP A 176 -4.17 8.89 -0.75
N PRO A 177 -5.49 8.79 -1.04
CA PRO A 177 -6.31 7.67 -0.60
C PRO A 177 -5.73 6.35 -1.08
N ARG A 178 -5.67 5.33 -0.19
CA ARG A 178 -5.09 4.01 -0.52
C ARG A 178 -5.76 3.34 -1.72
N GLN A 179 -7.01 3.69 -2.00
CA GLN A 179 -7.79 3.19 -3.12
C GLN A 179 -7.25 3.69 -4.47
N MET A 180 -6.66 4.88 -4.50
CA MET A 180 -6.02 5.45 -5.69
C MET A 180 -4.56 5.03 -5.85
N LEU A 181 -4.04 4.16 -4.98
CA LEU A 181 -2.69 3.62 -5.08
C LEU A 181 -2.73 2.29 -5.82
N CYS A 182 -1.65 1.95 -6.53
CA CYS A 182 -1.57 0.64 -7.17
C CYS A 182 -1.58 -0.45 -6.08
N PRO A 183 -2.53 -1.42 -6.10
CA PRO A 183 -2.64 -2.42 -5.04
C PRO A 183 -1.47 -3.40 -5.00
N ARG A 184 -0.57 -3.37 -6.00
CA ARG A 184 0.64 -4.19 -6.07
C ARG A 184 1.92 -3.41 -5.74
N ALA A 185 1.85 -2.09 -5.60
CA ALA A 185 2.99 -1.29 -5.19
C ALA A 185 3.28 -1.53 -3.70
N THR A 186 4.48 -2.01 -3.38
CA THR A 186 4.87 -2.33 -2.00
C THR A 186 5.85 -1.32 -1.38
N ILE A 187 6.49 -0.47 -2.19
CA ILE A 187 7.45 0.52 -1.70
C ILE A 187 6.76 1.62 -0.86
N ASP A 188 7.33 1.92 0.30
CA ASP A 188 6.90 2.99 1.22
C ASP A 188 5.40 2.97 1.59
N GLY A 189 4.78 1.78 1.61
CA GLY A 189 3.35 1.64 1.89
C GLY A 189 2.42 2.05 0.74
N GLY A 190 2.96 2.23 -0.46
CA GLY A 190 2.22 2.43 -1.71
C GLY A 190 2.06 3.89 -2.13
N ARG A 191 3.07 4.75 -1.95
CA ARG A 191 2.95 6.18 -2.29
C ARG A 191 2.61 6.41 -3.77
N ILE A 192 1.82 7.46 -4.06
CA ILE A 192 1.36 7.75 -5.43
C ILE A 192 2.52 7.98 -6.40
N ASP A 193 3.58 8.67 -5.94
CA ASP A 193 4.80 8.96 -6.71
C ASP A 193 5.64 7.72 -7.01
N ARG A 194 5.22 6.58 -6.49
CA ARG A 194 5.83 5.27 -6.71
C ARG A 194 4.84 4.26 -7.27
N CYS A 195 3.61 4.68 -7.52
CA CYS A 195 2.60 3.88 -8.21
C CYS A 195 2.53 4.29 -9.68
N TYR A 196 2.50 5.60 -9.92
CA TYR A 196 2.26 6.16 -11.25
C TYR A 196 3.24 7.26 -11.56
N ALA A 197 3.64 7.31 -12.82
CA ALA A 197 4.40 8.40 -13.37
C ALA A 197 3.57 9.19 -14.37
N TYR A 198 3.91 10.46 -14.48
CA TYR A 198 3.47 11.31 -15.58
C TYR A 198 4.57 11.41 -16.64
N ASN A 199 4.23 11.15 -17.90
CA ASN A 199 5.09 11.35 -19.05
C ASN A 199 5.55 12.82 -19.19
N ARG A 200 6.85 13.04 -19.31
CA ARG A 200 7.46 14.36 -19.55
C ARG A 200 8.40 14.39 -20.77
N THR A 201 8.40 13.32 -21.56
CA THR A 201 9.31 13.15 -22.72
C THR A 201 9.20 14.32 -23.68
N GLY A 202 10.33 14.84 -24.16
CA GLY A 202 10.39 16.01 -25.03
C GLY A 202 10.20 17.35 -24.33
N LEU A 203 10.00 17.38 -23.01
CA LEU A 203 9.79 18.61 -22.24
C LEU A 203 11.00 19.01 -21.38
N SER A 204 12.08 18.22 -21.35
CA SER A 204 13.20 18.41 -20.43
C SER A 204 13.83 19.80 -20.49
N ALA A 205 14.02 20.34 -21.70
CA ALA A 205 14.58 21.68 -21.93
C ALA A 205 13.73 22.83 -21.38
N LEU A 206 12.42 22.61 -21.19
CA LEU A 206 11.50 23.61 -20.65
C LEU A 206 11.64 23.76 -19.13
N TYR A 207 12.33 22.85 -18.45
CA TYR A 207 12.53 22.86 -16.99
C TYR A 207 13.89 23.46 -16.56
N SER A 208 14.68 24.02 -17.46
CA SER A 208 16.07 24.43 -17.16
C SER A 208 16.21 25.71 -16.34
N LYS A 209 15.13 26.44 -16.04
CA LYS A 209 15.16 27.71 -15.29
C LYS A 209 14.44 27.59 -13.93
N PRO A 210 14.86 28.35 -12.90
CA PRO A 210 14.07 28.53 -11.67
C PRO A 210 12.68 29.08 -12.01
N GLY A 211 11.65 28.64 -11.29
CA GLY A 211 10.26 28.97 -11.60
C GLY A 211 9.69 28.36 -12.89
N ALA A 212 10.49 27.63 -13.67
CA ALA A 212 10.03 27.06 -14.92
C ALA A 212 9.05 25.90 -14.69
N SER A 213 8.06 25.84 -15.58
CA SER A 213 7.10 24.76 -15.67
C SER A 213 6.86 24.45 -17.15
N ALA A 214 6.98 23.18 -17.53
CA ALA A 214 6.61 22.75 -18.87
C ALA A 214 5.13 22.38 -18.86
N VAL A 215 4.33 23.25 -19.46
CA VAL A 215 2.89 23.04 -19.62
C VAL A 215 2.64 22.47 -21.00
N VAL A 216 1.84 21.41 -21.06
CA VAL A 216 1.36 20.81 -22.31
C VAL A 216 -0.10 21.19 -22.47
N ARG A 217 -0.45 21.82 -23.59
CA ARG A 217 -1.85 22.10 -23.89
C ARG A 217 -2.47 20.96 -24.68
N THR A 218 -3.76 20.76 -24.48
CA THR A 218 -4.58 19.80 -25.24
C THR A 218 -4.39 19.92 -26.75
N ALA A 219 -4.35 21.15 -27.27
CA ALA A 219 -4.16 21.43 -28.70
C ALA A 219 -2.74 21.14 -29.23
N GLU A 220 -1.74 21.01 -28.36
CA GLU A 220 -0.35 20.73 -28.76
C GLU A 220 -0.11 19.23 -29.03
N ILE A 221 -1.03 18.36 -28.61
CA ILE A 221 -0.90 16.92 -28.76
C ILE A 221 -1.61 16.48 -30.05
N ALA A 222 -0.82 16.24 -31.10
CA ALA A 222 -1.37 15.89 -32.41
C ALA A 222 -2.14 14.56 -32.43
N ARG A 223 -1.73 13.58 -31.60
CA ARG A 223 -2.31 12.23 -31.55
C ARG A 223 -2.55 11.78 -30.10
N PRO A 224 -3.57 12.33 -29.41
CA PRO A 224 -3.76 12.11 -27.98
C PRO A 224 -4.03 10.64 -27.62
N SER A 225 -4.58 9.85 -28.55
CA SER A 225 -4.82 8.40 -28.37
C SER A 225 -3.59 7.51 -28.58
N ARG A 226 -2.44 8.09 -28.96
CA ARG A 226 -1.18 7.37 -29.21
C ARG A 226 -0.07 7.76 -28.24
N VAL A 227 -0.26 8.80 -27.44
CA VAL A 227 0.73 9.28 -26.48
C VAL A 227 0.26 8.99 -25.06
N ILE A 228 1.11 8.34 -24.28
CA ILE A 228 0.88 8.03 -22.87
C ILE A 228 0.86 9.33 -22.07
N ALA A 229 -0.18 9.51 -21.27
CA ALA A 229 -0.24 10.52 -20.23
C ALA A 229 0.35 9.95 -18.93
N PHE A 230 -0.32 8.98 -18.30
CA PHE A 230 0.16 8.35 -17.07
C PHE A 230 0.42 6.86 -17.27
N ILE A 231 1.37 6.32 -16.52
CA ILE A 231 1.74 4.89 -16.57
C ILE A 231 2.14 4.37 -15.20
N ASP A 232 1.92 3.07 -14.97
CA ASP A 232 2.51 2.33 -13.85
C ASP A 232 4.03 2.49 -13.84
N ALA A 233 4.58 3.06 -12.78
CA ALA A 233 6.01 3.31 -12.64
C ALA A 233 6.45 3.29 -11.17
N VAL A 234 7.75 3.18 -10.93
CA VAL A 234 8.39 3.32 -9.60
C VAL A 234 8.88 4.75 -9.33
N ASN A 235 8.38 5.70 -10.13
CA ASN A 235 8.77 7.10 -10.12
C ASN A 235 7.56 8.00 -10.43
N TRP A 236 7.65 9.28 -10.08
CA TRP A 236 6.58 10.26 -10.30
C TRP A 236 6.55 10.79 -11.73
N MET A 237 7.63 10.60 -12.47
CA MET A 237 7.75 11.01 -13.87
C MET A 237 8.46 9.93 -14.68
N MET A 238 8.17 9.92 -15.98
CA MET A 238 8.91 9.13 -16.96
C MET A 238 9.36 10.02 -18.10
N ASP A 239 10.62 9.85 -18.49
CA ASP A 239 11.26 10.59 -19.58
C ASP A 239 11.98 9.62 -20.51
N TYR A 240 11.40 9.37 -21.68
CA TYR A 240 11.96 8.44 -22.67
C TYR A 240 13.24 8.97 -23.33
N ASP A 241 13.51 10.28 -23.25
CA ASP A 241 14.78 10.84 -23.73
C ASP A 241 15.96 10.45 -22.82
N THR A 242 15.67 9.92 -21.63
CA THR A 242 16.66 9.31 -20.73
C THR A 242 16.50 7.79 -20.72
N PRO A 243 17.60 7.02 -20.58
CA PRO A 243 17.52 5.56 -20.58
C PRO A 243 16.47 5.05 -19.59
N LEU A 244 15.55 4.21 -20.07
CA LEU A 244 14.61 3.50 -19.22
C LEU A 244 15.38 2.46 -18.41
N GLY A 245 15.12 2.39 -17.11
CA GLY A 245 15.73 1.39 -16.24
C GLY A 245 14.97 0.06 -16.24
N ASP A 246 15.68 -1.03 -15.99
CA ASP A 246 15.08 -2.37 -15.87
C ASP A 246 14.22 -2.50 -14.61
N TYR A 247 12.98 -2.95 -14.77
CA TYR A 247 12.11 -3.24 -13.64
C TYR A 247 12.50 -4.56 -12.95
N LYS A 248 13.19 -4.44 -11.81
CA LYS A 248 13.60 -5.58 -10.97
C LYS A 248 12.85 -5.62 -9.63
N GLY A 249 11.64 -5.05 -9.62
CA GLY A 249 10.82 -4.89 -8.42
C GLY A 249 10.77 -3.44 -7.95
N GLU A 250 10.47 -3.28 -6.67
CA GLU A 250 10.04 -2.01 -6.08
C GLU A 250 11.18 -1.25 -5.38
N GLU A 251 12.43 -1.69 -5.54
CA GLU A 251 13.58 -1.16 -4.79
C GLU A 251 14.23 0.05 -5.47
N THR A 252 13.98 0.27 -6.76
CA THR A 252 14.68 1.29 -7.55
C THR A 252 13.80 2.52 -7.79
N GLN A 253 14.30 3.70 -7.42
CA GLN A 253 13.66 4.99 -7.69
C GLN A 253 14.20 5.64 -8.98
N SER A 254 14.21 4.90 -10.08
CA SER A 254 14.76 5.32 -11.38
C SER A 254 13.67 5.65 -12.41
N ASN A 255 14.08 6.10 -13.59
CA ASN A 255 13.22 6.25 -14.77
C ASN A 255 12.75 4.87 -15.28
N THR A 256 11.87 4.21 -14.53
CA THR A 256 11.52 2.79 -14.73
C THR A 256 10.01 2.59 -14.67
N VAL A 257 9.49 1.97 -15.74
CA VAL A 257 8.10 1.51 -15.82
C VAL A 257 7.92 0.28 -14.95
N ALA A 258 6.82 0.22 -14.20
CA ALA A 258 6.57 -0.84 -13.25
C ALA A 258 5.69 -1.93 -13.84
N LEU A 259 6.28 -3.09 -14.12
CA LEU A 259 5.60 -4.23 -14.74
C LEU A 259 4.85 -5.10 -13.71
N ARG A 260 4.08 -4.46 -12.82
CA ARG A 260 3.42 -5.07 -11.65
C ARG A 260 2.38 -6.12 -12.02
N HIS A 261 1.77 -6.01 -13.20
CA HIS A 261 0.57 -6.75 -13.56
C HIS A 261 0.87 -7.90 -14.53
N GLY A 262 1.68 -8.85 -14.07
CA GLY A 262 2.05 -10.03 -14.85
C GLY A 262 3.05 -9.73 -15.97
N GLY A 263 4.07 -8.92 -15.67
CA GLY A 263 5.08 -8.50 -16.66
C GLY A 263 4.60 -7.38 -17.58
N ARG A 264 3.51 -6.70 -17.21
CA ARG A 264 2.91 -5.61 -17.97
C ARG A 264 2.62 -4.40 -17.08
N ALA A 265 2.58 -3.23 -17.68
CA ALA A 265 2.23 -1.96 -17.04
C ALA A 265 0.87 -1.47 -17.53
N ASN A 266 0.04 -0.91 -16.66
CA ASN A 266 -1.15 -0.19 -17.09
C ASN A 266 -0.75 1.24 -17.46
N ALA A 267 -1.32 1.74 -18.55
CA ALA A 267 -1.12 3.10 -19.01
C ALA A 267 -2.45 3.73 -19.43
N VAL A 268 -2.52 5.06 -19.33
CA VAL A 268 -3.60 5.88 -19.86
C VAL A 268 -3.00 6.93 -20.79
N PHE A 269 -3.71 7.22 -21.86
CA PHE A 269 -3.31 8.09 -22.94
C PHE A 269 -3.97 9.46 -22.79
N PHE A 270 -3.48 10.46 -23.52
CA PHE A 270 -3.96 11.83 -23.36
C PHE A 270 -5.44 12.03 -23.73
N ASP A 271 -6.03 11.13 -24.52
CA ASP A 271 -7.47 11.11 -24.83
C ASP A 271 -8.33 10.40 -23.75
N GLY A 272 -7.70 9.77 -22.74
CA GLY A 272 -8.38 9.01 -21.70
C GLY A 272 -8.54 7.52 -21.98
N HIS A 273 -8.14 7.02 -23.16
CA HIS A 273 -8.03 5.57 -23.38
C HIS A 273 -6.99 4.99 -22.43
N ALA A 274 -7.26 3.79 -21.92
CA ALA A 274 -6.31 3.11 -21.04
C ALA A 274 -6.22 1.64 -21.41
N GLU A 275 -5.00 1.14 -21.46
CA GLU A 275 -4.68 -0.22 -21.83
C GLU A 275 -3.47 -0.75 -21.05
N GLN A 276 -3.22 -2.04 -21.21
CA GLN A 276 -2.11 -2.71 -20.58
C GLN A 276 -1.00 -2.95 -21.60
N LEU A 277 0.19 -2.38 -21.35
CA LEU A 277 1.34 -2.42 -22.23
C LEU A 277 2.33 -3.52 -21.80
N SER A 278 2.92 -4.23 -22.76
CA SER A 278 4.02 -5.15 -22.50
C SER A 278 5.33 -4.40 -22.32
N ALA A 279 6.33 -5.07 -21.73
CA ALA A 279 7.65 -4.47 -21.51
C ALA A 279 8.27 -3.98 -22.83
N GLU A 280 8.23 -4.81 -23.87
CA GLU A 280 8.82 -4.54 -25.19
C GLU A 280 8.13 -3.34 -25.84
N ARG A 281 6.80 -3.27 -25.72
CA ARG A 281 6.05 -2.17 -26.33
C ARG A 281 6.39 -0.82 -25.68
N VAL A 282 6.59 -0.81 -24.36
CA VAL A 282 6.99 0.38 -23.61
C VAL A 282 8.42 0.82 -23.96
N THR A 283 9.33 -0.14 -24.16
CA THR A 283 10.74 0.16 -24.43
C THR A 283 11.01 0.51 -25.90
N ASP A 284 10.32 -0.16 -26.83
CA ASP A 284 10.69 -0.14 -28.24
C ASP A 284 9.86 0.89 -29.04
N GLU A 285 8.64 1.21 -28.60
CA GLU A 285 7.77 2.17 -29.28
C GLU A 285 7.95 3.60 -28.72
N ALA A 286 8.99 4.30 -29.19
CA ALA A 286 9.25 5.69 -28.82
C ALA A 286 8.06 6.65 -29.09
N GLU A 287 7.21 6.33 -30.08
CA GLU A 287 6.03 7.14 -30.41
C GLU A 287 5.00 7.20 -29.28
N LEU A 288 4.97 6.20 -28.39
CA LEU A 288 4.08 6.20 -27.23
C LEU A 288 4.44 7.31 -26.22
N TRP A 289 5.67 7.81 -26.27
CA TRP A 289 6.20 8.74 -25.28
C TRP A 289 6.26 10.18 -25.80
N ARG A 290 6.44 10.40 -27.10
CA ARG A 290 6.66 11.74 -27.66
C ARG A 290 5.41 12.61 -27.60
N ILE A 291 5.44 13.63 -26.74
CA ILE A 291 4.34 14.60 -26.57
C ILE A 291 4.31 15.61 -27.71
N LYS A 292 5.49 16.09 -28.13
CA LYS A 292 5.68 17.01 -29.26
C LYS A 292 6.52 16.31 -30.33
N TYR A 293 6.14 16.51 -31.58
CA TYR A 293 6.93 16.11 -32.75
C TYR A 293 7.87 17.25 -33.16
#